data_AF-A0A7S1DVP6-F1
#
_entry.id   AF-A0A7S1DVP6-F1
#
_cell.length_a   1.000
_cell.length_b   1.000
_cell.length_c   1.000
_cell.angle_alpha   90.00
_cell.angle_beta   90.00
_cell.angle_gamma   90.00
#
_symmetry.space_group_name_H-M   'P 1'
#
loop_
_entity.id
_entity.type
_entity.pdbx_description
1 polymer ?
#
loop_
_entity_poly.entity_id
_entity_poly.type
_entity_poly.pdbx_seq_one_letter_code
_entity_poly.pdbx_strand_id
1 'polypeptide(L)'
;KYGKIKSNRLVLFFKNRFSEFFKKANLFGKIFKSSSDVFRVPVSIDKLWNFDPFLAKNLLENPVFCFPIMTNSLNFAFKNFNSKKNEKKMILIPDLKGPFGKRTCLIRSLRAHFLGEIVCIRGIVVKRGERKIKIKRSVHYSNKSAKFFVKENNEFDEDLTFDLIDEGEGNILDLEYGLSKFINWQSILVEDFPDQNSSSKNPKTIIVVLENDLVDSCKIGDQIELCGIYKPLLQQISSLNFHFFPTIISALSLKNRFNSEEKISNNFDIYMMKNFSSLANSFEKLSSLVSPKIFGKTLIKKGIILFLVAGTNIQKKINFCSDQINILLIGRDSFVKSQFFYFIHKIFPNLVVGKETLFEENFSKQISYPFEEKRKLKNESSPNLDKKILCIEDLEQTSETQKNSIKEIMEQQTVTLQQNNLSFSLNSRSNVFATANISENFFDSLENLEFHLETTNSILHRFDLTFFLFDDLSFEEDKEIATLFLETQKNLLFNKPPKNITDDDNSNFSVKKKKKKKKNF
;
A
#
# COMPACT_ATOMS: atom_id res chain seq x y z
N LYS A 1 -22.79 16.54 -38.20
CA LYS A 1 -24.08 16.55 -37.46
C LYS A 1 -24.66 15.15 -37.17
N TYR A 2 -24.44 14.12 -38.02
CA TYR A 2 -24.91 12.74 -37.77
C TYR A 2 -24.17 11.94 -36.66
N GLY A 3 -22.91 12.28 -36.32
CA GLY A 3 -22.20 11.66 -35.18
C GLY A 3 -22.66 12.13 -33.79
N LYS A 4 -23.06 13.41 -33.66
CA LYS A 4 -23.52 14.02 -32.40
C LYS A 4 -24.90 13.52 -31.93
N ILE A 5 -25.72 12.97 -32.84
CA ILE A 5 -27.07 12.46 -32.52
C ILE A 5 -27.00 11.02 -31.99
N LYS A 6 -26.10 10.19 -32.53
CA LYS A 6 -25.79 8.85 -31.98
C LYS A 6 -25.13 8.96 -30.61
N SER A 7 -24.22 9.93 -30.41
CA SER A 7 -23.59 10.14 -29.11
C SER A 7 -24.62 10.50 -28.03
N ASN A 8 -25.58 11.40 -28.31
CA ASN A 8 -26.57 11.80 -27.29
C ASN A 8 -27.51 10.67 -26.87
N ARG A 9 -27.94 9.80 -27.79
CA ARG A 9 -28.75 8.61 -27.45
C ARG A 9 -27.96 7.61 -26.61
N LEU A 10 -26.68 7.41 -26.92
CA LEU A 10 -25.79 6.55 -26.14
C LEU A 10 -25.51 7.13 -24.74
N VAL A 11 -25.28 8.45 -24.62
CA VAL A 11 -25.13 9.13 -23.32
C VAL A 11 -26.38 8.92 -22.47
N LEU A 12 -27.57 9.11 -23.03
CA LEU A 12 -28.84 8.91 -22.33
C LEU A 12 -29.03 7.44 -21.91
N PHE A 13 -28.69 6.49 -22.79
CA PHE A 13 -28.74 5.07 -22.48
C PHE A 13 -27.84 4.72 -21.28
N PHE A 14 -26.57 5.13 -21.31
CA PHE A 14 -25.62 4.89 -20.22
C PHE A 14 -26.09 5.56 -18.93
N LYS A 15 -26.54 6.82 -18.99
CA LYS A 15 -27.06 7.55 -17.83
C LYS A 15 -28.23 6.81 -17.17
N ASN A 16 -29.16 6.29 -17.95
CA ASN A 16 -30.31 5.55 -17.43
C ASN A 16 -29.88 4.24 -16.77
N ARG A 17 -29.03 3.45 -17.45
CA ARG A 17 -28.52 2.17 -16.92
C ARG A 17 -27.70 2.31 -15.65
N PHE A 18 -26.81 3.30 -15.58
CA PHE A 18 -26.07 3.58 -14.35
C PHE A 18 -27.01 4.00 -13.21
N SER A 19 -28.04 4.81 -13.49
CA SER A 19 -29.01 5.20 -12.47
C SER A 19 -29.80 4.00 -11.91
N GLU A 20 -30.14 3.01 -12.75
CA GLU A 20 -30.79 1.77 -12.34
C GLU A 20 -29.86 0.92 -11.48
N PHE A 21 -28.59 0.80 -11.88
CA PHE A 21 -27.58 0.10 -11.10
C PHE A 21 -27.45 0.68 -9.68
N PHE A 22 -27.32 2.00 -9.56
CA PHE A 22 -27.19 2.65 -8.25
C PHE A 22 -28.46 2.50 -7.38
N LYS A 23 -29.65 2.49 -7.97
CA LYS A 23 -30.90 2.21 -7.25
C LYS A 23 -30.94 0.78 -6.72
N LYS A 24 -30.56 -0.23 -7.52
CA LYS A 24 -30.55 -1.63 -7.10
C LYS A 24 -29.47 -1.93 -6.05
N ALA A 25 -28.33 -1.25 -6.14
CA ALA A 25 -27.18 -1.52 -5.29
C ALA A 25 -27.33 -1.01 -3.84
N ASN A 26 -28.38 -0.23 -3.52
CA ASN A 26 -28.65 0.32 -2.18
C ASN A 26 -27.39 0.88 -1.48
N LEU A 27 -26.50 1.53 -2.23
CA LEU A 27 -25.20 1.99 -1.76
C LEU A 27 -25.29 3.21 -0.81
N PHE A 28 -26.46 3.82 -0.71
CA PHE A 28 -26.67 5.11 -0.03
C PHE A 28 -26.73 5.01 1.51
N GLY A 29 -27.01 3.84 2.08
CA GLY A 29 -27.12 3.68 3.53
C GLY A 29 -25.82 3.98 4.31
N LYS A 30 -24.66 3.82 3.67
CA LYS A 30 -23.33 4.09 4.28
C LYS A 30 -22.83 5.53 4.06
N ILE A 31 -23.46 6.30 3.19
CA ILE A 31 -22.97 7.62 2.73
C ILE A 31 -23.29 8.72 3.76
N PHE A 32 -24.36 8.57 4.54
CA PHE A 32 -24.81 9.58 5.52
C PHE A 32 -23.91 9.74 6.76
N LYS A 33 -22.82 8.97 6.89
CA LYS A 33 -21.93 9.02 8.07
C LYS A 33 -20.65 9.84 7.84
N SER A 34 -20.36 10.30 6.62
CA SER A 34 -19.13 11.01 6.29
C SER A 34 -19.32 12.52 6.23
N SER A 35 -18.43 13.27 6.88
CA SER A 35 -18.45 14.73 6.98
C SER A 35 -17.69 15.47 5.86
N SER A 36 -17.12 14.75 4.88
CA SER A 36 -16.28 15.34 3.82
C SER A 36 -17.09 15.88 2.63
N ASP A 37 -16.64 17.00 2.06
CA ASP A 37 -17.29 17.63 0.89
C ASP A 37 -17.21 16.78 -0.39
N VAL A 38 -16.15 15.97 -0.50
CA VAL A 38 -15.97 14.97 -1.55
C VAL A 38 -15.97 13.59 -0.91
N PHE A 39 -16.71 12.64 -1.50
CA PHE A 39 -16.71 11.26 -1.01
C PHE A 39 -16.70 10.23 -2.14
N ARG A 40 -15.83 9.24 -1.94
CA ARG A 40 -15.62 8.12 -2.85
C ARG A 40 -16.53 6.96 -2.50
N VAL A 41 -17.48 6.66 -3.38
CA VAL A 41 -18.43 5.55 -3.20
C VAL A 41 -17.82 4.28 -3.77
N PRO A 42 -17.53 3.24 -2.97
CA PRO A 42 -16.96 2.00 -3.47
C PRO A 42 -17.94 1.29 -4.40
N VAL A 43 -17.57 1.14 -5.67
CA VAL A 43 -18.30 0.40 -6.70
C VAL A 43 -17.51 -0.84 -7.07
N SER A 44 -18.04 -2.00 -6.70
CA SER A 44 -17.47 -3.29 -7.07
C SER A 44 -17.77 -3.64 -8.53
N ILE A 45 -16.74 -3.92 -9.32
CA ILE A 45 -16.83 -4.28 -10.73
C ILE A 45 -17.57 -5.61 -10.92
N ASP A 46 -17.43 -6.56 -10.00
CA ASP A 46 -18.15 -7.85 -10.06
C ASP A 46 -19.66 -7.66 -10.03
N LYS A 47 -20.16 -6.76 -9.17
CA LYS A 47 -21.59 -6.43 -9.15
C LYS A 47 -22.05 -5.76 -10.44
N LEU A 48 -21.16 -5.00 -11.08
CA LEU A 48 -21.44 -4.33 -12.33
C LEU A 48 -21.49 -5.34 -13.49
N TRP A 49 -20.58 -6.33 -13.52
CA TRP A 49 -20.66 -7.47 -14.43
C TRP A 49 -21.93 -8.30 -14.26
N ASN A 50 -22.34 -8.58 -13.02
CA ASN A 50 -23.57 -9.32 -12.74
C ASN A 50 -24.83 -8.55 -13.14
N PHE A 51 -24.79 -7.21 -13.11
CA PHE A 51 -25.92 -6.38 -13.50
C PHE A 51 -26.01 -6.21 -15.02
N ASP A 52 -24.93 -5.77 -15.66
CA ASP A 52 -24.89 -5.54 -17.09
C ASP A 52 -23.45 -5.69 -17.64
N PRO A 53 -23.13 -6.80 -18.33
CA PRO A 53 -21.78 -7.03 -18.85
C PRO A 53 -21.41 -6.06 -19.96
N PHE A 54 -22.39 -5.53 -20.71
CA PHE A 54 -22.14 -4.54 -21.76
C PHE A 54 -21.69 -3.21 -21.16
N LEU A 55 -22.29 -2.81 -20.05
CA LEU A 55 -21.90 -1.62 -19.30
C LEU A 55 -20.49 -1.76 -18.72
N ALA A 56 -20.18 -2.93 -18.15
CA ALA A 56 -18.86 -3.21 -17.57
C ALA A 56 -17.75 -3.15 -18.62
N LYS A 57 -17.97 -3.80 -19.76
CA LYS A 57 -17.01 -3.82 -20.86
C LYS A 57 -16.72 -2.40 -21.39
N ASN A 58 -17.75 -1.61 -21.64
CA ASN A 58 -17.59 -0.23 -22.12
C ASN A 58 -16.93 0.69 -21.11
N LEU A 59 -17.21 0.54 -19.81
CA LEU A 59 -16.54 1.30 -18.75
C LEU A 59 -15.03 1.03 -18.74
N LEU A 60 -14.65 -0.23 -18.94
CA LEU A 60 -13.25 -0.65 -18.95
C LEU A 60 -12.54 -0.20 -20.26
N GLU A 61 -13.16 -0.40 -21.42
CA GLU A 61 -12.58 -0.05 -22.74
C GLU A 61 -12.53 1.47 -22.98
N ASN A 62 -13.61 2.19 -22.63
CA ASN A 62 -13.77 3.63 -22.90
C ASN A 62 -14.10 4.42 -21.61
N PRO A 63 -13.20 4.45 -20.62
CA PRO A 63 -13.42 5.15 -19.35
C PRO A 63 -13.54 6.65 -19.48
N VAL A 64 -12.83 7.29 -20.41
CA VAL A 64 -12.82 8.76 -20.53
C VAL A 64 -14.22 9.31 -20.80
N PHE A 65 -15.03 8.56 -21.56
CA PHE A 65 -16.43 8.90 -21.81
C PHE A 65 -17.38 8.35 -20.73
N CYS A 66 -17.20 7.09 -20.32
CA CYS A 66 -18.13 6.43 -19.40
C CYS A 66 -18.03 6.93 -17.96
N PHE A 67 -16.82 7.25 -17.47
CA PHE A 67 -16.58 7.62 -16.08
C PHE A 67 -17.25 8.95 -15.69
N PRO A 68 -17.19 10.04 -16.49
CA PRO A 68 -17.96 11.26 -16.22
C PRO A 68 -19.48 11.05 -16.24
N ILE A 69 -20.00 10.15 -17.08
CA ILE A 69 -21.43 9.81 -17.10
C ILE A 69 -21.81 9.07 -15.81
N MET A 70 -20.95 8.16 -15.36
CA MET A 70 -21.10 7.43 -14.11
C MET A 70 -21.09 8.37 -12.90
N THR A 71 -20.15 9.32 -12.84
CA THR A 71 -20.09 10.31 -11.73
C THR A 71 -21.32 11.21 -11.72
N ASN A 72 -21.78 11.68 -12.88
CA ASN A 72 -22.96 12.53 -13.00
C ASN A 72 -24.26 11.79 -12.63
N SER A 73 -24.40 10.54 -13.07
CA SER A 73 -25.56 9.70 -12.74
C SER A 73 -25.61 9.35 -11.25
N LEU A 74 -24.46 9.11 -10.63
CA LEU A 74 -24.35 8.88 -9.19
C LEU A 74 -24.76 10.13 -8.39
N ASN A 75 -24.23 11.29 -8.75
CA ASN A 75 -24.61 12.57 -8.13
C ASN A 75 -26.09 12.90 -8.32
N PHE A 76 -26.66 12.58 -9.49
CA PHE A 76 -28.10 12.75 -9.74
C PHE A 76 -28.95 11.80 -8.89
N ALA A 77 -28.55 10.52 -8.79
CA ALA A 77 -29.23 9.56 -7.93
C ALA A 77 -29.21 10.03 -6.47
N PHE A 78 -28.06 10.49 -5.97
CA PHE A 78 -27.93 11.00 -4.62
C PHE A 78 -28.80 12.23 -4.35
N LYS A 79 -28.87 13.19 -5.28
CA LYS A 79 -29.78 14.35 -5.17
C LYS A 79 -31.24 13.92 -5.01
N ASN A 80 -31.68 12.90 -5.76
CA ASN A 80 -33.05 12.39 -5.64
C ASN A 80 -33.31 11.76 -4.26
N PHE A 81 -32.34 11.04 -3.69
CA PHE A 81 -32.44 10.50 -2.32
C PHE A 81 -32.40 11.61 -1.26
N ASN A 82 -31.53 12.62 -1.42
CA ASN A 82 -31.35 13.73 -0.48
C ASN A 82 -32.42 14.81 -0.56
N SER A 83 -33.26 14.85 -1.59
CA SER A 83 -34.37 15.82 -1.72
C SER A 83 -35.31 15.85 -0.49
N LYS A 84 -35.27 14.82 0.36
CA LYS A 84 -36.02 14.73 1.63
C LYS A 84 -35.27 15.26 2.87
N LYS A 85 -33.99 15.61 2.79
CA LYS A 85 -33.16 16.08 3.91
C LYS A 85 -32.22 17.21 3.42
N ASN A 86 -32.52 18.44 3.81
CA ASN A 86 -31.73 19.63 3.47
C ASN A 86 -30.33 19.57 4.08
N GLU A 87 -29.38 18.90 3.45
CA GLU A 87 -27.96 18.96 3.84
C GLU A 87 -27.01 19.01 2.64
N LYS A 88 -25.93 19.78 2.84
CA LYS A 88 -24.72 20.08 2.05
C LYS A 88 -24.58 19.46 0.64
N LYS A 89 -24.13 20.30 -0.31
CA LYS A 89 -23.73 19.90 -1.68
C LYS A 89 -22.47 19.00 -1.64
N MET A 90 -22.66 17.72 -1.35
CA MET A 90 -21.59 16.72 -1.39
C MET A 90 -21.35 16.28 -2.84
N ILE A 91 -20.09 16.21 -3.26
CA ILE A 91 -19.69 15.67 -4.57
C ILE A 91 -19.26 14.22 -4.39
N LEU A 92 -19.96 13.31 -5.05
CA LEU A 92 -19.67 11.89 -5.00
C LEU A 92 -18.90 11.45 -6.25
N ILE A 93 -17.82 10.70 -6.04
CA ILE A 93 -16.98 10.10 -7.08
C ILE A 93 -17.04 8.58 -6.92
N PRO A 94 -17.22 7.79 -7.99
CA PRO A 94 -17.19 6.34 -7.91
C PRO A 94 -15.75 5.85 -7.71
N ASP A 95 -15.57 4.95 -6.75
CA ASP A 95 -14.30 4.31 -6.42
C ASP A 95 -14.32 2.86 -6.88
N LEU A 96 -13.63 2.57 -7.98
CA LEU A 96 -13.69 1.26 -8.63
C LEU A 96 -12.90 0.22 -7.83
N LYS A 97 -13.58 -0.86 -7.43
CA LYS A 97 -12.99 -1.97 -6.67
C LYS A 97 -13.29 -3.30 -7.38
N GLY A 98 -12.37 -4.25 -7.34
CA GLY A 98 -12.63 -5.63 -7.76
C GLY A 98 -11.56 -6.18 -8.69
N PRO A 99 -11.75 -7.42 -9.17
CA PRO A 99 -10.85 -8.04 -10.13
C PRO A 99 -11.04 -7.41 -11.51
N PHE A 100 -9.98 -6.81 -12.04
CA PHE A 100 -9.95 -6.26 -13.41
C PHE A 100 -9.54 -7.30 -14.46
N GLY A 101 -9.35 -8.56 -14.06
CA GLY A 101 -8.97 -9.67 -14.95
C GLY A 101 -7.69 -9.36 -15.71
N LYS A 102 -7.73 -9.43 -17.05
CA LYS A 102 -6.56 -9.17 -17.93
C LYS A 102 -5.97 -7.76 -17.79
N ARG A 103 -6.71 -6.82 -17.20
CA ARG A 103 -6.29 -5.43 -16.99
C ARG A 103 -5.59 -5.22 -15.64
N THR A 104 -5.46 -6.27 -14.81
CA THR A 104 -4.51 -6.26 -13.70
C THR A 104 -3.14 -6.60 -14.25
N CYS A 105 -2.26 -5.60 -14.33
CA CYS A 105 -0.99 -5.69 -15.04
C CYS A 105 0.16 -5.23 -14.15
N LEU A 106 1.33 -5.81 -14.37
CA LEU A 106 2.59 -5.25 -13.89
C LEU A 106 2.95 -4.04 -14.75
N ILE A 107 3.66 -3.05 -14.21
CA ILE A 107 4.11 -1.87 -14.95
C ILE A 107 4.93 -2.30 -16.16
N ARG A 108 5.76 -3.34 -16.03
CA ARG A 108 6.53 -3.90 -17.15
C ARG A 108 5.69 -4.48 -18.28
N SER A 109 4.47 -4.94 -18.00
CA SER A 109 3.57 -5.55 -18.98
C SER A 109 2.72 -4.52 -19.74
N LEU A 110 2.78 -3.24 -19.38
CA LEU A 110 2.05 -2.19 -20.08
C LEU A 110 2.56 -2.02 -21.52
N ARG A 111 1.62 -1.99 -22.45
CA ARG A 111 1.84 -1.89 -23.90
C ARG A 111 0.78 -0.96 -24.51
N ALA A 112 0.97 -0.63 -25.78
CA ALA A 112 0.10 0.28 -26.52
C ALA A 112 -1.38 -0.15 -26.57
N HIS A 113 -1.68 -1.45 -26.49
CA HIS A 113 -3.07 -1.94 -26.53
C HIS A 113 -3.90 -1.55 -25.29
N PHE A 114 -3.26 -1.10 -24.20
CA PHE A 114 -3.96 -0.61 -23.01
C PHE A 114 -4.21 0.91 -23.05
N LEU A 115 -3.79 1.61 -24.11
CA LEU A 115 -3.98 3.06 -24.20
C LEU A 115 -5.47 3.42 -24.23
N GLY A 116 -5.86 4.39 -23.42
CA GLY A 116 -7.24 4.83 -23.26
C GLY A 116 -8.09 3.93 -22.37
N GLU A 117 -7.61 2.74 -21.99
CA GLU A 117 -8.34 1.79 -21.16
C GLU A 117 -8.10 1.99 -19.66
N ILE A 118 -8.99 1.42 -18.83
CA ILE A 118 -8.72 1.24 -17.39
C ILE A 118 -7.71 0.12 -17.19
N VAL A 119 -6.63 0.42 -16.47
CA VAL A 119 -5.62 -0.53 -16.02
C VAL A 119 -5.53 -0.50 -14.50
N CYS A 120 -5.33 -1.67 -13.90
CA CYS A 120 -5.07 -1.84 -12.49
C CYS A 120 -3.62 -2.29 -12.29
N ILE A 121 -2.86 -1.53 -11.52
CA ILE A 121 -1.44 -1.74 -11.30
C ILE A 121 -1.17 -1.88 -9.81
N ARG A 122 -0.18 -2.69 -9.50
CA ARG A 122 0.32 -2.94 -8.15
C ARG A 122 1.77 -2.51 -8.11
N GLY A 123 2.12 -1.61 -7.20
CA GLY A 123 3.48 -1.13 -7.09
C GLY A 123 3.77 -0.40 -5.78
N ILE A 124 5.01 0.05 -5.65
CA ILE A 124 5.53 0.78 -4.49
C ILE A 124 5.70 2.25 -4.89
N VAL A 125 5.30 3.16 -4.02
CA VAL A 125 5.52 4.61 -4.24
C VAL A 125 6.96 4.96 -3.93
N VAL A 126 7.74 5.35 -4.95
CA VAL A 126 9.16 5.71 -4.80
C VAL A 126 9.33 7.20 -4.55
N LYS A 127 8.60 8.00 -5.33
CA LYS A 127 8.72 9.46 -5.28
C LYS A 127 7.34 10.09 -5.24
N ARG A 128 7.25 11.16 -4.46
CA ARG A 128 6.06 11.98 -4.35
C ARG A 128 6.37 13.40 -4.79
N GLY A 129 5.61 13.89 -5.77
CA GLY A 129 5.68 15.26 -6.25
C GLY A 129 4.98 16.23 -5.30
N GLU A 130 5.30 17.51 -5.48
CA GLU A 130 4.66 18.60 -4.74
C GLU A 130 3.19 18.74 -5.15
N ARG A 131 2.37 19.20 -4.21
CA ARG A 131 0.99 19.56 -4.51
C ARG A 131 1.00 20.81 -5.39
N LYS A 132 0.35 20.72 -6.54
CA LYS A 132 0.08 21.84 -7.44
C LYS A 132 -1.43 22.02 -7.58
N ILE A 133 -1.82 23.10 -8.24
CA ILE A 133 -3.22 23.42 -8.51
C ILE A 133 -3.42 23.40 -10.02
N LYS A 134 -4.45 22.69 -10.49
CA LYS A 134 -4.84 22.57 -11.89
C LYS A 134 -6.16 23.31 -12.12
N ILE A 135 -6.27 24.05 -13.22
CA ILE A 135 -7.51 24.72 -13.62
C ILE A 135 -8.44 23.71 -14.28
N LYS A 136 -9.66 23.56 -13.75
CA LYS A 136 -10.72 22.73 -14.35
C LYS A 136 -11.61 23.52 -15.30
N ARG A 137 -11.97 24.73 -14.89
CA ARG A 137 -12.81 25.66 -15.66
C ARG A 137 -12.21 27.04 -15.50
N SER A 138 -11.75 27.62 -16.60
CA SER A 138 -11.31 29.00 -16.64
C SER A 138 -12.46 29.90 -17.08
N VAL A 139 -12.56 31.06 -16.43
CA VAL A 139 -13.37 32.17 -16.88
C VAL A 139 -12.42 33.27 -17.29
N HIS A 140 -12.57 33.75 -18.50
CA HIS A 140 -11.79 34.83 -19.07
C HIS A 140 -12.69 36.02 -19.32
N TYR A 141 -12.17 37.23 -19.08
CA TYR A 141 -12.87 38.48 -19.33
C TYR A 141 -12.15 39.25 -20.43
N SER A 142 -12.92 39.77 -21.39
CA SER A 142 -12.41 40.61 -22.48
C SER A 142 -12.78 42.07 -22.18
N ASN A 143 -11.77 42.90 -21.88
CA ASN A 143 -11.99 44.32 -21.54
C ASN A 143 -12.67 45.12 -22.68
N LYS A 144 -12.47 44.70 -23.94
CA LYS A 144 -13.00 45.39 -25.11
C LYS A 144 -14.42 44.99 -25.47
N SER A 145 -14.77 43.70 -25.31
CA SER A 145 -16.12 43.21 -25.61
C SER A 145 -17.03 43.15 -24.38
N ALA A 146 -16.48 43.40 -23.18
CA ALA A 146 -17.15 43.33 -21.87
C ALA A 146 -17.92 42.00 -21.66
N LYS A 147 -17.38 40.90 -22.20
CA LYS A 147 -17.97 39.56 -22.14
C LYS A 147 -17.08 38.59 -21.37
N PHE A 148 -17.75 37.67 -20.66
CA PHE A 148 -17.10 36.53 -20.03
C PHE A 148 -17.08 35.33 -20.97
N PHE A 149 -15.90 34.79 -21.21
CA PHE A 149 -15.67 33.56 -21.95
C PHE A 149 -15.36 32.44 -20.97
N VAL A 150 -16.07 31.33 -21.10
CA VAL A 150 -15.87 30.16 -20.24
C VAL A 150 -15.24 29.06 -21.07
N LYS A 151 -14.05 28.62 -20.68
CA LYS A 151 -13.44 27.41 -21.22
C LYS A 151 -13.47 26.33 -20.13
N GLU A 152 -14.09 25.19 -20.45
CA GLU A 152 -14.03 24.00 -19.62
C GLU A 152 -12.93 23.11 -20.18
N ASN A 153 -11.90 22.86 -19.38
CA ASN A 153 -10.80 21.98 -19.76
C ASN A 153 -11.32 20.55 -19.71
N ASN A 154 -11.87 20.08 -20.83
CA ASN A 154 -12.15 18.68 -21.02
C ASN A 154 -10.82 17.96 -21.26
N GLU A 155 -10.64 16.78 -20.68
CA GLU A 155 -9.42 15.98 -20.85
C GLU A 155 -9.13 15.56 -22.31
N PHE A 156 -9.97 15.97 -23.26
CA PHE A 156 -9.82 15.74 -24.70
C PHE A 156 -9.27 16.95 -25.45
N ASP A 157 -9.39 18.16 -24.88
CA ASP A 157 -8.94 19.41 -25.48
C ASP A 157 -7.61 19.77 -24.81
N GLU A 158 -6.52 19.18 -25.32
CA GLU A 158 -5.15 19.40 -24.81
C GLU A 158 -4.45 20.60 -25.48
N ASP A 159 -5.22 21.59 -25.92
CA ASP A 159 -4.68 22.91 -26.17
C ASP A 159 -4.44 23.58 -24.80
N LEU A 160 -3.26 23.29 -24.24
CA LEU A 160 -2.72 23.96 -23.05
C LEU A 160 -2.38 25.43 -23.30
N THR A 161 -2.50 25.89 -24.55
CA THR A 161 -2.59 27.29 -24.86
C THR A 161 -3.97 27.76 -24.40
N PHE A 162 -4.00 28.38 -23.22
CA PHE A 162 -5.05 29.35 -22.96
C PHE A 162 -4.93 30.37 -24.09
N ASP A 163 -5.78 30.27 -25.11
CA ASP A 163 -5.80 31.32 -26.12
C ASP A 163 -6.14 32.59 -25.35
N LEU A 164 -5.14 33.45 -25.19
CA LEU A 164 -5.29 34.78 -24.61
C LEU A 164 -6.01 35.70 -25.60
N ILE A 165 -6.69 35.14 -26.60
CA ILE A 165 -7.17 35.80 -27.79
C ILE A 165 -8.57 35.26 -28.10
N ASP A 166 -9.54 36.17 -28.24
CA ASP A 166 -10.90 35.84 -28.66
C ASP A 166 -10.93 35.21 -30.07
N GLU A 167 -11.64 34.08 -30.24
CA GLU A 167 -11.79 33.32 -31.51
C GLU A 167 -12.43 34.13 -32.67
N GLY A 168 -12.86 35.36 -32.41
CA GLY A 168 -13.44 36.26 -33.42
C GLY A 168 -12.74 37.61 -33.57
N GLU A 169 -12.38 38.29 -32.46
CA GLU A 169 -11.95 39.70 -32.49
C GLU A 169 -10.45 39.91 -32.21
N GLY A 170 -9.69 38.86 -31.90
CA GLY A 170 -8.25 39.03 -31.63
C GLY A 170 -7.94 39.74 -30.31
N ASN A 171 -8.91 39.87 -29.41
CA ASN A 171 -8.78 40.66 -28.18
C ASN A 171 -8.15 39.86 -27.04
N ILE A 172 -7.35 40.56 -26.22
CA ILE A 172 -6.67 39.97 -25.07
C ILE A 172 -7.68 39.54 -24.01
N LEU A 173 -7.58 38.28 -23.58
CA LEU A 173 -8.42 37.65 -22.58
C LEU A 173 -7.72 37.57 -21.22
N ASP A 174 -8.23 38.30 -20.24
CA ASP A 174 -7.72 38.27 -18.87
C ASP A 174 -8.36 37.12 -18.08
N LEU A 175 -7.56 36.33 -17.39
CA LEU A 175 -8.03 35.22 -16.55
C LEU A 175 -8.64 35.76 -15.24
N GLU A 176 -9.93 35.50 -15.04
CA GLU A 176 -10.59 35.83 -13.78
C GLU A 176 -10.49 34.67 -12.79
N TYR A 177 -9.59 34.84 -11.81
CA TYR A 177 -9.33 33.83 -10.79
C TYR A 177 -10.56 33.53 -9.91
N GLY A 178 -11.38 34.52 -9.57
CA GLY A 178 -12.50 34.35 -8.63
C GLY A 178 -13.64 33.46 -9.15
N LEU A 179 -13.90 33.48 -10.47
CA LEU A 179 -14.95 32.67 -11.10
C LEU A 179 -14.43 31.34 -11.66
N SER A 180 -13.11 31.21 -11.76
CA SER A 180 -12.43 30.00 -12.22
C SER A 180 -12.48 28.90 -11.15
N LYS A 181 -12.56 27.64 -11.58
CA LYS A 181 -12.56 26.48 -10.69
C LYS A 181 -11.22 25.76 -10.76
N PHE A 182 -10.65 25.55 -9.60
CA PHE A 182 -9.35 24.92 -9.40
C PHE A 182 -9.49 23.55 -8.72
N ILE A 183 -8.56 22.65 -9.02
CA ILE A 183 -8.47 21.29 -8.48
C ILE A 183 -7.05 21.05 -7.97
N ASN A 184 -6.91 20.32 -6.85
CA ASN A 184 -5.61 19.85 -6.37
C ASN A 184 -5.04 18.79 -7.32
N TRP A 185 -3.76 18.92 -7.65
CA TRP A 185 -3.02 18.04 -8.55
C TRP A 185 -1.72 17.59 -7.90
N GLN A 186 -1.35 16.33 -8.08
CA GLN A 186 -0.07 15.80 -7.61
C GLN A 186 0.41 14.67 -8.52
N SER A 187 1.71 14.58 -8.75
CA SER A 187 2.32 13.44 -9.44
C SER A 187 3.04 12.54 -8.45
N ILE A 188 2.95 11.22 -8.65
CA ILE A 188 3.72 10.22 -7.92
C ILE A 188 4.46 9.32 -8.91
N LEU A 189 5.61 8.78 -8.51
CA LEU A 189 6.35 7.77 -9.25
C LEU A 189 6.12 6.42 -8.56
N VAL A 190 5.60 5.47 -9.32
CA VAL A 190 5.29 4.11 -8.84
C VAL A 190 6.23 3.12 -9.52
N GLU A 191 6.79 2.21 -8.75
CA GLU A 191 7.69 1.15 -9.19
C GLU A 191 7.05 -0.22 -9.04
N ASP A 192 7.42 -1.14 -9.92
CA ASP A 192 6.99 -2.55 -9.84
C ASP A 192 7.50 -3.19 -8.54
N PHE A 193 6.76 -4.17 -8.03
CA PHE A 193 7.25 -4.98 -6.92
C PHE A 193 8.53 -5.73 -7.34
N PRO A 194 9.55 -5.80 -6.48
CA PRO A 194 10.71 -6.64 -6.73
C PRO A 194 10.25 -8.11 -6.67
N ASP A 195 10.04 -8.72 -7.83
CA ASP A 195 9.74 -10.14 -7.93
C ASP A 195 10.94 -10.95 -7.41
N GLN A 196 10.75 -11.70 -6.32
CA GLN A 196 11.77 -12.59 -5.75
C GLN A 196 12.32 -13.61 -6.78
N ASN A 197 11.59 -13.85 -7.86
CA ASN A 197 11.90 -14.86 -8.87
C ASN A 197 12.64 -14.30 -10.10
N SER A 198 12.78 -12.98 -10.26
CA SER A 198 13.48 -12.39 -11.41
C SER A 198 14.63 -11.50 -10.97
N SER A 199 15.72 -12.13 -10.53
CA SER A 199 16.95 -11.48 -10.05
C SER A 199 17.71 -10.66 -11.10
N SER A 200 17.26 -10.63 -12.37
CA SER A 200 18.08 -10.12 -13.48
C SER A 200 17.50 -8.94 -14.26
N LYS A 201 16.41 -8.29 -13.81
CA LYS A 201 15.77 -7.21 -14.59
C LYS A 201 15.42 -6.00 -13.75
N ASN A 202 16.04 -4.87 -14.08
CA ASN A 202 15.80 -3.57 -13.44
C ASN A 202 14.31 -3.24 -13.34
N PRO A 203 13.83 -2.85 -12.15
CA PRO A 203 12.43 -2.53 -11.95
C PRO A 203 12.03 -1.34 -12.84
N LYS A 204 10.78 -1.36 -13.32
CA LYS A 204 10.25 -0.28 -14.18
C LYS A 204 9.39 0.64 -13.35
N THR A 205 9.47 1.92 -13.66
CA THR A 205 8.73 2.98 -13.00
C THR A 205 7.73 3.62 -13.95
N ILE A 206 6.63 4.13 -13.41
CA ILE A 206 5.64 4.90 -14.16
C ILE A 206 5.14 6.10 -13.36
N ILE A 207 4.81 7.17 -14.07
CA ILE A 207 4.26 8.38 -13.47
C ILE A 207 2.74 8.22 -13.37
N VAL A 208 2.23 8.45 -12.17
CA VAL A 208 0.80 8.46 -11.90
C VAL A 208 0.39 9.86 -11.43
N VAL A 209 -0.71 10.35 -11.97
CA VAL A 209 -1.32 11.63 -11.62
C VAL A 209 -2.48 11.40 -10.66
N LEU A 210 -2.46 12.08 -9.53
CA LEU A 210 -3.51 12.12 -8.50
C LEU A 210 -4.24 13.46 -8.58
N GLU A 211 -5.56 13.43 -8.53
CA GLU A 211 -6.41 14.63 -8.58
C GLU A 211 -7.40 14.67 -7.41
N ASN A 212 -7.82 15.88 -7.03
CA ASN A 212 -8.82 16.16 -6.00
C ASN A 212 -8.47 15.57 -4.62
N ASP A 213 -9.21 14.54 -4.23
CA ASP A 213 -9.19 13.89 -2.93
C ASP A 213 -8.13 12.78 -2.81
N LEU A 214 -7.56 12.34 -3.94
CA LEU A 214 -6.43 11.40 -3.96
C LEU A 214 -5.10 12.08 -3.66
N VAL A 215 -5.05 13.41 -3.73
CA VAL A 215 -3.83 14.14 -3.38
C VAL A 215 -3.50 13.86 -1.92
N ASP A 216 -2.23 13.53 -1.67
CA ASP A 216 -1.69 13.17 -0.36
C ASP A 216 -2.19 11.87 0.27
N SER A 217 -2.90 11.02 -0.48
CA SER A 217 -3.35 9.73 0.04
C SER A 217 -2.23 8.73 0.30
N CYS A 218 -1.05 8.94 -0.30
CA CYS A 218 0.08 8.01 -0.24
C CYS A 218 1.33 8.64 0.37
N LYS A 219 2.10 7.80 1.07
CA LYS A 219 3.45 8.09 1.51
C LYS A 219 4.47 7.36 0.63
N ILE A 220 5.72 7.81 0.68
CA ILE A 220 6.83 7.11 0.04
C ILE A 220 7.03 5.76 0.75
N GLY A 221 7.27 4.70 -0.02
CA GLY A 221 7.38 3.32 0.44
C GLY A 221 6.03 2.59 0.58
N ASP A 222 4.90 3.27 0.40
CA ASP A 222 3.59 2.62 0.48
C ASP A 222 3.38 1.65 -0.68
N GLN A 223 2.89 0.44 -0.36
CA GLN A 223 2.44 -0.54 -1.33
C GLN A 223 0.99 -0.23 -1.74
N ILE A 224 0.81 0.14 -3.00
CA ILE A 224 -0.48 0.59 -3.53
C ILE A 224 -1.01 -0.34 -4.61
N GLU A 225 -2.33 -0.48 -4.63
CA GLU A 225 -3.10 -0.99 -5.76
C GLU A 225 -3.87 0.19 -6.37
N LEU A 226 -3.49 0.55 -7.59
CA LEU A 226 -3.96 1.72 -8.30
C LEU A 226 -4.80 1.30 -9.50
N CYS A 227 -5.97 1.90 -9.64
CA CYS A 227 -6.78 1.77 -10.85
C CYS A 227 -6.81 3.13 -11.54
N GLY A 228 -6.48 3.17 -12.81
CA GLY A 228 -6.41 4.43 -13.54
C GLY A 228 -6.52 4.26 -15.04
N ILE A 229 -6.65 5.38 -15.73
CA ILE A 229 -6.69 5.44 -17.20
C ILE A 229 -5.26 5.59 -17.69
N TYR A 230 -4.82 4.68 -18.54
CA TYR A 230 -3.50 4.76 -19.16
C TYR A 230 -3.54 5.71 -20.36
N LYS A 231 -2.76 6.79 -20.31
CA LYS A 231 -2.79 7.86 -21.32
C LYS A 231 -1.37 8.21 -21.79
N PRO A 232 -1.18 8.57 -23.07
CA PRO A 232 0.04 9.24 -23.48
C PRO A 232 0.03 10.68 -22.93
N LEU A 233 1.20 11.19 -22.55
CA LEU A 233 1.41 12.59 -22.25
C LEU A 233 1.86 13.25 -23.56
N LEU A 234 1.02 14.11 -24.13
CA LEU A 234 1.45 14.95 -25.24
C LEU A 234 2.30 16.10 -24.68
N GLN A 235 3.58 16.11 -25.06
CA GLN A 235 4.45 17.24 -24.81
C GLN A 235 4.44 18.12 -26.06
N GLN A 236 4.15 19.42 -25.89
CA GLN A 236 4.43 20.42 -26.92
C GLN A 236 5.94 20.58 -27.01
N ILE A 237 6.61 19.71 -27.77
CA ILE A 237 8.03 19.85 -28.07
C ILE A 237 8.17 20.43 -29.47
N SER A 238 8.66 21.66 -29.50
CA SER A 238 9.30 22.25 -30.66
C SER A 238 10.47 21.34 -31.09
N SER A 239 10.39 20.87 -32.33
CA SER A 239 11.45 20.22 -33.12
C SER A 239 11.84 18.74 -32.78
N LEU A 240 11.47 17.87 -33.74
CA LEU A 240 12.24 16.74 -34.30
C LEU A 240 11.98 15.26 -33.90
N ASN A 241 11.15 14.89 -32.92
CA ASN A 241 10.85 13.46 -32.68
C ASN A 241 9.35 13.17 -32.43
N PHE A 242 8.55 13.09 -33.50
CA PHE A 242 7.08 12.94 -33.49
C PHE A 242 6.51 11.57 -33.07
N HIS A 243 7.33 10.58 -32.70
CA HIS A 243 6.88 9.17 -32.61
C HIS A 243 6.85 8.58 -31.18
N PHE A 244 7.46 9.23 -30.19
CA PHE A 244 7.56 8.69 -28.84
C PHE A 244 6.83 9.58 -27.84
N PHE A 245 5.78 9.05 -27.24
CA PHE A 245 5.03 9.72 -26.18
C PHE A 245 5.37 9.09 -24.83
N PRO A 246 5.82 9.87 -23.83
CA PRO A 246 5.88 9.38 -22.46
C PRO A 246 4.47 9.01 -22.00
N THR A 247 4.35 7.96 -21.20
CA THR A 247 3.03 7.46 -20.77
C THR A 247 2.79 7.73 -19.29
N ILE A 248 1.57 8.15 -18.97
CA ILE A 248 1.12 8.47 -17.62
C ILE A 248 -0.15 7.69 -17.30
N ILE A 249 -0.44 7.56 -16.00
CA ILE A 249 -1.71 7.00 -15.54
C ILE A 249 -2.46 8.09 -14.77
N SER A 250 -3.67 8.41 -15.21
CA SER A 250 -4.59 9.23 -14.41
C SER A 250 -5.31 8.34 -13.40
N ALA A 251 -5.10 8.56 -12.11
CA ALA A 251 -5.64 7.71 -11.05
C ALA A 251 -7.15 7.93 -10.89
N LEU A 252 -7.92 6.86 -11.07
CA LEU A 252 -9.35 6.81 -10.81
C LEU A 252 -9.67 6.29 -9.41
N SER A 253 -8.88 5.36 -8.90
CA SER A 253 -9.00 4.78 -7.56
C SER A 253 -7.62 4.44 -7.05
N LEU A 254 -7.39 4.71 -5.77
CA LEU A 254 -6.16 4.34 -5.11
C LEU A 254 -6.51 3.62 -3.81
N LYS A 255 -5.98 2.41 -3.67
CA LYS A 255 -6.00 1.67 -2.41
C LYS A 255 -4.59 1.45 -1.93
N ASN A 256 -4.34 1.85 -0.71
CA ASN A 256 -3.18 1.35 0.00
C ASN A 256 -3.54 -0.03 0.56
N ARG A 257 -2.77 -1.06 0.21
CA ARG A 257 -3.04 -2.46 0.61
C ARG A 257 -3.02 -2.66 2.13
N PHE A 258 -2.32 -1.80 2.85
CA PHE A 258 -2.02 -1.99 4.27
C PHE A 258 -2.61 -0.89 5.16
N ASN A 259 -2.82 0.32 4.61
CA ASN A 259 -3.55 1.38 5.33
C ASN A 259 -5.07 1.27 5.17
N SER A 260 -5.57 0.27 4.44
CA SER A 260 -6.95 -0.11 4.63
C SER A 260 -7.07 -0.68 6.04
N GLU A 261 -7.54 0.17 6.96
CA GLU A 261 -8.65 -0.19 7.81
C GLU A 261 -9.74 -0.85 6.93
N GLU A 262 -9.48 -2.07 6.45
CA GLU A 262 -10.55 -3.01 6.16
C GLU A 262 -11.12 -3.31 7.54
N LYS A 263 -11.91 -2.36 8.05
CA LYS A 263 -12.82 -2.58 9.15
C LYS A 263 -13.47 -3.90 8.80
N ILE A 264 -13.15 -4.93 9.57
CA ILE A 264 -13.63 -6.29 9.39
C ILE A 264 -15.15 -6.16 9.25
N SER A 265 -15.61 -6.11 8.01
CA SER A 265 -16.95 -5.56 7.72
C SER A 265 -18.01 -6.64 7.85
N ASN A 266 -17.57 -7.89 7.89
CA ASN A 266 -18.40 -9.04 8.14
C ASN A 266 -18.70 -9.13 9.63
N ASN A 267 -19.97 -8.94 9.98
CA ASN A 267 -20.45 -9.19 11.33
C ASN A 267 -20.14 -10.63 11.80
N PHE A 268 -20.04 -11.58 10.87
CA PHE A 268 -19.66 -12.96 11.16
C PHE A 268 -18.23 -13.07 11.69
N ASP A 269 -17.27 -12.39 11.05
CA ASP A 269 -15.87 -12.42 11.48
C ASP A 269 -15.72 -11.78 12.87
N ILE A 270 -16.42 -10.67 13.11
CA ILE A 270 -16.48 -10.03 14.45
C ILE A 270 -17.05 -11.01 15.49
N TYR A 271 -18.11 -11.75 15.14
CA TYR A 271 -18.72 -12.75 16.02
C TYR A 271 -17.73 -13.88 16.33
N MET A 272 -17.02 -14.40 15.32
CA MET A 272 -16.00 -15.44 15.50
C MET A 272 -14.84 -14.96 16.38
N MET A 273 -14.39 -13.71 16.20
CA MET A 273 -13.35 -13.11 17.06
C MET A 273 -13.81 -13.00 18.51
N LYS A 274 -15.06 -12.58 18.76
CA LYS A 274 -15.63 -12.53 20.11
C LYS A 274 -15.71 -13.91 20.75
N ASN A 275 -16.18 -14.91 20.01
CA ASN A 275 -16.23 -16.29 20.49
C ASN A 275 -14.83 -16.81 20.84
N PHE A 276 -13.84 -16.55 19.99
CA PHE A 276 -12.46 -16.92 20.26
C PHE A 276 -11.90 -16.22 21.50
N SER A 277 -12.19 -14.93 21.69
CA SER A 277 -11.77 -14.18 22.87
C SER A 277 -12.36 -14.71 24.19
N SER A 278 -13.53 -15.35 24.12
CA SER A 278 -14.20 -15.91 25.31
C SER A 278 -13.60 -17.24 25.80
N LEU A 279 -12.71 -17.86 25.03
CA LEU A 279 -12.03 -19.09 25.42
C LEU A 279 -10.97 -18.80 26.51
N ALA A 280 -10.97 -19.58 27.59
CA ALA A 280 -10.03 -19.44 28.70
C ALA A 280 -8.55 -19.57 28.26
N ASN A 281 -8.25 -20.51 27.35
CA ASN A 281 -6.89 -20.75 26.85
C ASN A 281 -6.60 -20.00 25.53
N SER A 282 -7.29 -18.87 25.29
CA SER A 282 -7.12 -18.10 24.04
C SER A 282 -5.68 -17.63 23.83
N PHE A 283 -5.02 -17.15 24.88
CA PHE A 283 -3.64 -16.66 24.80
C PHE A 283 -2.63 -17.77 24.51
N GLU A 284 -2.79 -18.94 25.11
CA GLU A 284 -1.91 -20.09 24.85
C GLU A 284 -2.11 -20.63 23.44
N LYS A 285 -3.36 -20.75 22.99
CA LYS A 285 -3.68 -21.13 21.60
C LYS A 285 -3.10 -20.14 20.61
N LEU A 286 -3.21 -18.83 20.86
CA LEU A 286 -2.56 -17.82 20.03
C LEU A 286 -1.03 -17.98 20.01
N SER A 287 -0.42 -18.23 21.18
CA SER A 287 1.03 -18.46 21.26
C SER A 287 1.48 -19.69 20.47
N SER A 288 0.67 -20.75 20.42
CA SER A 288 0.99 -21.92 19.60
C SER A 288 0.95 -21.65 18.09
N LEU A 289 0.17 -20.65 17.66
CA LEU A 289 0.08 -20.23 16.25
C LEU A 289 1.25 -19.32 15.81
N VAL A 290 1.97 -18.72 16.76
CA VAL A 290 3.16 -17.92 16.47
C VAL A 290 4.31 -18.84 16.08
N SER A 291 4.76 -18.70 14.83
CA SER A 291 5.85 -19.53 14.26
C SER A 291 5.69 -21.03 14.57
N PRO A 292 4.69 -21.72 13.98
CA PRO A 292 4.40 -23.12 14.30
C PRO A 292 5.54 -24.08 13.91
N LYS A 293 6.50 -23.62 13.10
CA LYS A 293 7.71 -24.37 12.74
C LYS A 293 8.68 -24.55 13.91
N ILE A 294 8.61 -23.68 14.91
CA ILE A 294 9.52 -23.70 16.05
C ILE A 294 8.80 -24.42 17.19
N PHE A 295 9.41 -25.48 17.71
CA PHE A 295 8.86 -26.17 18.87
C PHE A 295 9.06 -25.39 20.16
N GLY A 296 8.16 -25.55 21.12
CA GLY A 296 8.27 -24.93 22.45
C GLY A 296 8.32 -23.40 22.43
N LYS A 297 9.25 -22.84 23.23
CA LYS A 297 9.55 -21.40 23.39
C LYS A 297 8.29 -20.53 23.59
N THR A 298 7.36 -21.03 24.40
CA THR A 298 6.03 -20.44 24.60
C THR A 298 6.12 -19.03 25.20
N LEU A 299 7.07 -18.77 26.11
CA LEU A 299 7.30 -17.45 26.70
C LEU A 299 7.71 -16.41 25.65
N ILE A 300 8.66 -16.75 24.77
CA ILE A 300 9.11 -15.87 23.68
C ILE A 300 7.95 -15.58 22.73
N LYS A 301 7.18 -16.61 22.34
CA LYS A 301 6.00 -16.47 21.48
C LYS A 301 4.93 -15.58 22.11
N LYS A 302 4.67 -15.73 23.42
CA LYS A 302 3.77 -14.86 24.20
C LYS A 302 4.27 -13.41 24.22
N GLY A 303 5.59 -13.21 24.42
CA GLY A 303 6.24 -11.89 24.35
C GLY A 303 6.06 -11.23 22.98
N ILE A 304 6.29 -11.97 21.89
CA ILE A 304 6.09 -11.47 20.53
C ILE A 304 4.63 -11.05 20.29
N ILE A 305 3.64 -11.79 20.81
CA ILE A 305 2.23 -11.37 20.71
C ILE A 305 2.00 -10.03 21.40
N LEU A 306 2.49 -9.89 22.64
CA LEU A 306 2.36 -8.64 23.39
C LEU A 306 3.05 -7.48 22.65
N PHE A 307 4.21 -7.72 22.07
CA PHE A 307 4.94 -6.75 21.25
C PHE A 307 4.17 -6.32 19.98
N LEU A 308 3.48 -7.24 19.32
CA LEU A 308 2.66 -6.94 18.14
C LEU A 308 1.38 -6.16 18.48
N VAL A 309 0.86 -6.34 19.70
CA VAL A 309 -0.33 -5.62 20.20
C VAL A 309 0.04 -4.28 20.86
N ALA A 310 1.29 -4.15 21.36
CA ALA A 310 1.79 -2.95 21.99
C ALA A 310 1.71 -1.73 21.07
N GLY A 311 1.53 -0.54 21.67
CA GLY A 311 1.40 0.72 20.94
C GLY A 311 -0.05 1.18 20.72
N THR A 312 -1.04 0.59 21.40
CA THR A 312 -2.34 1.27 21.53
C THR A 312 -2.10 2.53 22.36
N ASN A 313 -2.14 3.70 21.72
CA ASN A 313 -2.06 4.99 22.41
C ASN A 313 -3.18 5.05 23.45
N ILE A 314 -2.92 4.64 24.68
CA ILE A 314 -3.82 4.93 25.77
C ILE A 314 -3.53 6.39 26.06
N GLN A 315 -4.43 7.29 25.65
CA GLN A 315 -4.37 8.69 26.04
C GLN A 315 -4.53 8.78 27.56
N LYS A 316 -3.49 8.43 28.31
CA LYS A 316 -3.38 8.68 29.74
C LYS A 316 -3.04 10.16 29.87
N LYS A 317 -3.77 10.85 30.74
CA LYS A 317 -3.56 12.26 31.10
C LYS A 317 -2.23 12.52 31.82
N ILE A 318 -1.43 11.48 32.08
CA ILE A 318 -0.14 11.56 32.74
C ILE A 318 0.91 11.45 31.65
N ASN A 319 1.67 12.52 31.48
CA ASN A 319 2.71 12.61 30.46
C ASN A 319 3.80 11.55 30.71
N PHE A 320 4.27 10.93 29.64
CA PHE A 320 5.52 10.14 29.53
C PHE A 320 5.52 8.68 30.03
N CYS A 321 4.48 7.88 29.77
CA CYS A 321 4.68 6.43 29.65
C CYS A 321 4.83 6.07 28.17
N SER A 322 5.93 5.41 27.81
CA SER A 322 6.08 4.80 26.49
C SER A 322 5.10 3.63 26.35
N ASP A 323 4.17 3.73 25.40
CA ASP A 323 3.22 2.65 25.07
C ASP A 323 3.87 1.50 24.27
N GLN A 324 5.20 1.53 24.14
CA GLN A 324 5.99 0.65 23.28
C GLN A 324 6.64 -0.44 24.12
N ILE A 325 6.71 -1.64 23.54
CA ILE A 325 7.45 -2.76 24.12
C ILE A 325 8.64 -3.01 23.21
N ASN A 326 9.84 -3.06 23.77
CA ASN A 326 11.05 -3.42 23.05
C ASN A 326 11.50 -4.84 23.44
N ILE A 327 11.77 -5.68 22.45
CA ILE A 327 12.24 -7.07 22.65
C ILE A 327 13.68 -7.21 22.19
N LEU A 328 14.50 -7.87 23.01
CA LEU A 328 15.84 -8.33 22.66
C LEU A 328 15.96 -9.84 22.83
N LEU A 329 16.38 -10.53 21.77
CA LEU A 329 16.71 -11.96 21.78
C LEU A 329 18.23 -12.15 21.77
N ILE A 330 18.77 -12.73 22.84
CA ILE A 330 20.20 -12.99 23.00
C ILE A 330 20.44 -14.51 22.95
N GLY A 331 21.47 -14.97 22.25
CA GLY A 331 21.84 -16.40 22.25
C GLY A 331 22.93 -16.71 21.23
N ARG A 332 23.17 -17.99 20.93
CA ARG A 332 24.02 -18.39 19.80
C ARG A 332 23.38 -18.10 18.44
N ASP A 333 24.18 -18.04 17.39
CA ASP A 333 23.72 -17.97 16.01
C ASP A 333 22.86 -19.20 15.73
N SER A 334 21.55 -18.99 15.67
CA SER A 334 20.58 -20.07 15.58
C SER A 334 19.48 -19.72 14.61
N PHE A 335 19.06 -20.72 13.84
CA PHE A 335 17.96 -20.63 12.89
C PHE A 335 16.66 -20.09 13.51
N VAL A 336 16.47 -20.32 14.82
CA VAL A 336 15.28 -19.89 15.57
C VAL A 336 15.13 -18.37 15.58
N LYS A 337 16.21 -17.61 15.76
CA LYS A 337 16.17 -16.13 15.83
C LYS A 337 15.68 -15.53 14.51
N SER A 338 16.31 -15.91 13.39
CA SER A 338 15.92 -15.44 12.05
C SER A 338 14.52 -15.91 11.66
N GLN A 339 14.06 -17.08 12.15
CA GLN A 339 12.71 -17.56 11.88
C GLN A 339 11.63 -16.73 12.59
N PHE A 340 11.90 -16.20 13.78
CA PHE A 340 11.03 -15.22 14.45
C PHE A 340 11.00 -13.88 13.71
N PHE A 341 12.15 -13.38 13.26
CA PHE A 341 12.24 -12.19 12.42
C PHE A 341 11.42 -12.35 11.14
N TYR A 342 11.62 -13.46 10.41
CA TYR A 342 10.87 -13.77 9.19
C TYR A 342 9.35 -13.87 9.45
N PHE A 343 8.94 -14.37 10.60
CA PHE A 343 7.53 -14.43 10.98
C PHE A 343 6.93 -13.03 11.14
N ILE A 344 7.61 -12.13 11.85
CA ILE A 344 7.18 -10.73 12.02
C ILE A 344 7.12 -10.02 10.65
N HIS A 345 8.15 -10.17 9.83
CA HIS A 345 8.20 -9.62 8.48
C HIS A 345 7.06 -10.17 7.58
N LYS A 346 6.72 -11.45 7.71
CA LYS A 346 5.64 -12.06 6.92
C LYS A 346 4.26 -11.55 7.33
N ILE A 347 4.02 -11.29 8.62
CA ILE A 347 2.73 -10.76 9.09
C ILE A 347 2.61 -9.27 8.75
N PHE A 348 3.67 -8.50 8.97
CA PHE A 348 3.65 -7.05 8.82
C PHE A 348 4.75 -6.54 7.88
N PRO A 349 4.68 -6.82 6.56
CA PRO A 349 5.76 -6.50 5.63
C PRO A 349 6.03 -4.99 5.49
N ASN A 350 5.03 -4.15 5.72
CA ASN A 350 5.19 -2.68 5.60
C ASN A 350 5.54 -1.97 6.91
N LEU A 351 5.31 -2.64 8.04
CA LEU A 351 5.69 -2.10 9.34
C LEU A 351 7.14 -2.43 9.65
N VAL A 352 7.69 -3.53 9.13
CA VAL A 352 9.08 -3.91 9.37
C VAL A 352 10.03 -3.05 8.54
N VAL A 353 10.94 -2.36 9.23
CA VAL A 353 12.07 -1.65 8.62
C VAL A 353 13.34 -2.40 9.04
N GLY A 354 14.09 -2.92 8.06
CA GLY A 354 15.33 -3.65 8.27
C GLY A 354 16.54 -2.72 8.42
N LYS A 355 17.64 -3.26 8.97
CA LYS A 355 18.90 -2.57 9.26
C LYS A 355 19.48 -1.80 8.05
N GLU A 356 19.42 -2.39 6.85
CA GLU A 356 19.92 -1.78 5.60
C GLU A 356 19.16 -0.50 5.21
N THR A 357 17.83 -0.48 5.39
CA THR A 357 16.99 0.66 4.99
C THR A 357 17.12 1.89 5.90
N LEU A 358 17.75 1.76 7.07
CA LEU A 358 17.91 2.88 7.99
C LEU A 358 19.02 3.83 7.55
N PHE A 359 20.10 3.29 6.98
CA PHE A 359 21.35 4.03 6.76
C PHE A 359 22.22 3.48 5.63
N GLU A 360 21.63 3.07 4.50
CA GLU A 360 22.44 2.96 3.30
C GLU A 360 22.90 4.35 2.84
N GLU A 361 24.18 4.44 2.50
CA GLU A 361 24.90 5.60 1.95
C GLU A 361 24.28 6.18 0.65
N ASN A 362 23.10 5.72 0.24
CA ASN A 362 22.31 6.27 -0.85
C ASN A 362 21.73 7.66 -0.56
N PHE A 363 21.72 8.11 0.71
CA PHE A 363 21.37 9.51 1.04
C PHE A 363 22.46 10.52 0.65
N SER A 364 23.72 10.09 0.49
CA SER A 364 24.85 10.99 0.25
C SER A 364 25.22 11.17 -1.22
N LYS A 365 24.57 10.45 -2.15
CA LYS A 365 24.88 10.51 -3.59
C LYS A 365 23.64 10.73 -4.46
N GLN A 366 22.99 11.89 -4.38
CA GLN A 366 22.27 12.50 -5.54
C GLN A 366 21.78 13.95 -5.32
N ILE A 367 22.68 14.83 -4.85
CA ILE A 367 22.55 16.28 -5.12
C ILE A 367 23.42 16.61 -6.34
N SER A 368 22.92 16.28 -7.53
CA SER A 368 23.30 16.97 -8.75
C SER A 368 22.05 17.59 -9.35
N TYR A 369 22.03 18.92 -9.37
CA TYR A 369 21.13 19.72 -10.21
C TYR A 369 21.99 20.27 -11.35
N PRO A 370 21.54 20.16 -12.60
CA PRO A 370 21.65 21.26 -13.53
C PRO A 370 20.26 21.88 -13.69
N PHE A 371 20.15 23.17 -13.38
CA PHE A 371 19.02 24.06 -13.67
C PHE A 371 17.67 23.71 -13.02
N GLU A 372 17.47 24.17 -11.79
CA GLU A 372 16.47 25.21 -11.44
C GLU A 372 16.49 25.44 -9.92
N GLU A 373 16.61 26.71 -9.54
CA GLU A 373 16.77 27.19 -8.17
C GLU A 373 15.56 26.88 -7.29
N LYS A 374 15.58 25.74 -6.57
CA LYS A 374 15.09 25.68 -5.19
C LYS A 374 15.99 24.75 -4.40
N ARG A 375 16.60 25.26 -3.32
CA ARG A 375 17.24 24.47 -2.25
C ARG A 375 16.18 23.58 -1.60
N LYS A 376 15.87 22.47 -2.26
CA LYS A 376 14.93 21.48 -1.76
C LYS A 376 15.74 20.30 -1.27
N LEU A 377 15.58 20.01 0.01
CA LEU A 377 15.84 18.68 0.56
C LEU A 377 15.08 17.70 -0.32
N LYS A 378 15.78 17.03 -1.23
CA LYS A 378 15.30 15.77 -1.75
C LYS A 378 15.35 14.82 -0.56
N ASN A 379 14.24 14.73 0.18
CA ASN A 379 14.00 13.61 1.06
C ASN A 379 13.76 12.39 0.15
N GLU A 380 14.80 11.97 -0.55
CA GLU A 380 14.88 10.61 -1.03
C GLU A 380 14.94 9.77 0.25
N SER A 381 13.84 9.05 0.48
CA SER A 381 13.67 8.02 1.51
C SER A 381 13.99 8.37 2.96
N SER A 382 13.52 9.47 3.57
CA SER A 382 13.52 9.47 5.05
C SER A 382 12.72 8.24 5.52
N PRO A 383 13.29 7.33 6.32
CA PRO A 383 12.58 6.13 6.72
C PRO A 383 11.40 6.60 7.59
N ASN A 384 10.19 6.51 7.05
CA ASN A 384 8.98 6.82 7.80
C ASN A 384 8.84 5.72 8.86
N LEU A 385 9.44 5.94 10.03
CA LEU A 385 9.51 5.02 11.17
C LEU A 385 8.30 5.18 12.10
N ASP A 386 7.53 6.24 11.98
CA ASP A 386 6.39 6.49 12.87
C ASP A 386 5.34 5.37 12.77
N LYS A 387 5.05 4.73 13.93
CA LYS A 387 4.15 3.58 14.10
C LYS A 387 4.59 2.30 13.37
N LYS A 388 5.88 2.14 13.14
CA LYS A 388 6.47 0.95 12.51
C LYS A 388 7.18 0.04 13.51
N ILE A 389 7.57 -1.14 13.06
CA ILE A 389 8.38 -2.09 13.80
C ILE A 389 9.81 -2.00 13.25
N LEU A 390 10.74 -1.58 14.10
CA LEU A 390 12.16 -1.58 13.78
C LEU A 390 12.72 -2.96 14.08
N CYS A 391 13.15 -3.70 13.06
CA CYS A 391 13.77 -5.01 13.28
C CYS A 391 15.27 -4.95 12.98
N ILE A 392 16.08 -5.31 13.98
CA ILE A 392 17.54 -5.24 13.94
C ILE A 392 18.08 -6.65 14.09
N GLU A 393 18.73 -7.15 13.03
CA GLU A 393 19.55 -8.36 13.12
C GLU A 393 20.98 -7.97 13.50
N ASP A 394 21.58 -8.80 14.35
CA ASP A 394 22.94 -8.67 14.86
C ASP A 394 23.27 -7.27 15.38
N LEU A 395 22.69 -6.95 16.54
CA LEU A 395 22.88 -5.67 17.21
C LEU A 395 24.36 -5.36 17.48
N GLU A 396 25.19 -6.38 17.71
CA GLU A 396 26.62 -6.23 17.96
C GLU A 396 27.36 -5.60 16.77
N GLN A 397 26.99 -5.99 15.54
CA GLN A 397 27.59 -5.52 14.28
C GLN A 397 27.11 -4.12 13.87
N THR A 398 26.26 -3.45 14.66
CA THR A 398 25.81 -2.08 14.34
C THR A 398 26.92 -1.06 14.63
N SER A 399 27.05 -0.05 13.77
CA SER A 399 28.01 1.05 14.01
C SER A 399 27.60 1.90 15.22
N GLU A 400 28.54 2.62 15.82
CA GLU A 400 28.24 3.49 16.97
C GLU A 400 27.24 4.59 16.65
N THR A 401 27.26 5.13 15.42
CA THR A 401 26.27 6.11 14.94
C THR A 401 24.87 5.52 14.92
N GLN A 402 24.71 4.28 14.41
CA GLN A 402 23.44 3.57 14.40
C GLN A 402 22.97 3.26 15.83
N LYS A 403 23.87 2.84 16.72
CA LYS A 403 23.56 2.59 18.13
C LYS A 403 23.03 3.85 18.81
N ASN A 404 23.58 5.03 18.52
CA ASN A 404 23.10 6.30 19.06
C ASN A 404 21.72 6.69 18.52
N SER A 405 21.45 6.48 17.24
CA SER A 405 20.11 6.69 16.68
C SER A 405 19.07 5.72 17.27
N ILE A 406 19.43 4.45 17.48
CA ILE A 406 18.54 3.47 18.13
C ILE A 406 18.23 3.91 19.56
N LYS A 407 19.25 4.36 20.31
CA LYS A 407 19.07 4.93 21.65
C LYS A 407 18.09 6.11 21.64
N GLU A 408 18.22 7.03 20.68
CA GLU A 408 17.33 8.17 20.52
C GLU A 408 15.89 7.74 20.21
N ILE A 409 15.71 6.77 19.30
CA ILE A 409 14.39 6.21 18.96
C ILE A 409 13.72 5.60 20.19
N MET A 410 14.46 4.83 20.99
CA MET A 410 13.91 4.14 22.17
C MET A 410 13.56 5.10 23.31
N GLU A 411 14.33 6.18 23.48
CA GLU A 411 14.20 7.10 24.63
C GLU A 411 13.27 8.29 24.34
N GLN A 412 13.47 8.92 23.17
CA GLN A 412 12.77 10.15 22.81
C GLN A 412 11.65 9.91 21.79
N GLN A 413 11.58 8.71 21.19
CA GLN A 413 10.67 8.40 20.09
C GLN A 413 10.81 9.38 18.91
N THR A 414 12.01 9.94 18.75
CA THR A 414 12.37 10.84 17.66
C THR A 414 13.71 10.44 17.06
N VAL A 415 13.92 10.82 15.80
CA VAL A 415 15.23 10.75 15.13
C VAL A 415 15.62 12.16 14.72
N THR A 416 16.77 12.63 15.19
CA THR A 416 17.36 13.89 14.74
C THR A 416 18.28 13.63 13.57
N LEU A 417 17.99 14.29 12.45
CA LEU A 417 18.83 14.29 11.26
C LEU A 417 19.49 15.67 11.15
N GLN A 418 20.82 15.68 11.09
CA GLN A 418 21.59 16.89 10.84
C GLN A 418 22.21 16.80 9.45
N GLN A 419 21.80 17.68 8.54
CA GLN A 419 22.39 17.79 7.20
C GLN A 419 22.50 19.27 6.81
N ASN A 420 23.66 19.68 6.30
CA ASN A 420 23.90 21.02 5.73
C ASN A 420 23.43 22.19 6.64
N ASN A 421 23.87 22.21 7.90
CA ASN A 421 23.52 23.22 8.93
C ASN A 421 22.03 23.30 9.30
N LEU A 422 21.22 22.32 8.88
CA LEU A 422 19.82 22.20 9.30
C LEU A 422 19.69 20.94 10.17
N SER A 423 19.18 21.13 11.39
CA SER A 423 18.75 20.04 12.25
C SER A 423 17.24 19.88 12.15
N PHE A 424 16.79 18.69 11.78
CA PHE A 424 15.37 18.33 11.75
C PHE A 424 15.13 17.14 12.67
N SER A 425 14.14 17.23 13.55
CA SER A 425 13.66 16.10 14.34
C SER A 425 12.42 15.49 13.67
N LEU A 426 12.46 14.18 13.45
CA LEU A 426 11.34 13.39 12.93
C LEU A 426 10.77 12.54 14.05
N ASN A 427 9.45 12.43 14.12
CA ASN A 427 8.78 11.51 15.05
C ASN A 427 8.93 10.06 14.56
N SER A 428 9.38 9.18 15.44
CA SER A 428 9.74 7.79 15.13
C SER A 428 9.22 6.83 16.19
N ARG A 429 7.92 6.91 16.50
CA ARG A 429 7.26 6.03 17.48
C ARG A 429 7.20 4.59 16.96
N SER A 430 8.33 3.89 17.06
CA SER A 430 8.52 2.53 16.57
C SER A 430 8.75 1.56 17.72
N ASN A 431 8.25 0.34 17.61
CA ASN A 431 8.63 -0.74 18.53
C ASN A 431 9.91 -1.39 18.02
N VAL A 432 10.89 -1.66 18.88
CA VAL A 432 12.18 -2.24 18.48
C VAL A 432 12.22 -3.74 18.79
N PHE A 433 12.50 -4.54 17.76
CA PHE A 433 12.81 -5.97 17.87
C PHE A 433 14.26 -6.19 17.47
N ALA A 434 15.10 -6.61 18.41
CA ALA A 434 16.52 -6.83 18.15
C ALA A 434 16.93 -8.28 18.43
N THR A 435 17.88 -8.78 17.64
CA THR A 435 18.61 -10.01 17.93
C THR A 435 20.08 -9.69 18.19
N ALA A 436 20.65 -10.33 19.20
CA ALA A 436 22.08 -10.26 19.51
C ALA A 436 22.64 -11.67 19.61
N ASN A 437 23.88 -11.80 19.17
CA ASN A 437 24.61 -13.06 19.26
C ASN A 437 25.57 -12.96 20.45
N ILE A 438 25.99 -14.10 21.00
CA ILE A 438 27.01 -14.14 22.05
C ILE A 438 28.19 -14.90 21.45
N SER A 439 29.40 -14.38 21.60
CA SER A 439 30.60 -15.08 21.17
C SER A 439 30.77 -16.40 21.93
N GLU A 440 31.20 -17.45 21.21
CA GLU A 440 31.12 -18.86 21.65
C GLU A 440 31.84 -19.17 22.97
N ASN A 441 32.78 -18.32 23.39
CA ASN A 441 33.69 -18.57 24.52
C ASN A 441 33.10 -18.27 25.91
N PHE A 442 31.88 -17.75 26.02
CA PHE A 442 31.33 -17.22 27.30
C PHE A 442 30.08 -17.96 27.80
N PHE A 443 29.74 -19.10 27.22
CA PHE A 443 28.48 -19.80 27.52
C PHE A 443 28.47 -20.54 28.87
N ASP A 444 29.62 -20.71 29.53
CA ASP A 444 29.75 -21.63 30.66
C ASP A 444 29.52 -20.99 32.04
N SER A 445 29.27 -19.68 32.16
CA SER A 445 28.84 -19.09 33.42
C SER A 445 28.00 -17.82 33.25
N LEU A 446 26.90 -17.73 33.99
CA LEU A 446 26.04 -16.54 34.09
C LEU A 446 26.85 -15.26 34.44
N GLU A 447 27.98 -15.42 35.14
CA GLU A 447 28.89 -14.34 35.55
C GLU A 447 29.67 -13.73 34.36
N ASN A 448 29.96 -14.51 33.31
CA ASN A 448 30.64 -14.01 32.12
C ASN A 448 29.71 -13.25 31.16
N LEU A 449 28.39 -13.44 31.28
CA LEU A 449 27.40 -12.73 30.49
C LEU A 449 27.33 -11.26 30.89
N GLU A 450 27.40 -10.93 32.19
CA GLU A 450 27.43 -9.54 32.67
C GLU A 450 28.64 -8.77 32.09
N PHE A 451 29.82 -9.37 32.08
CA PHE A 451 31.06 -8.77 31.54
C PHE A 451 31.04 -8.52 30.02
N HIS A 452 30.41 -9.39 29.22
CA HIS A 452 30.30 -9.14 27.77
C HIS A 452 29.23 -8.09 27.46
N LEU A 453 28.15 -8.07 28.26
CA LEU A 453 27.07 -7.09 28.17
C LEU A 453 27.53 -5.69 28.64
N GLU A 454 28.54 -5.59 29.51
CA GLU A 454 29.11 -4.33 30.02
C GLU A 454 29.57 -3.37 28.91
N THR A 455 30.08 -3.88 27.79
CA THR A 455 30.45 -3.07 26.62
C THR A 455 29.24 -2.42 25.92
N THR A 456 28.00 -2.85 26.25
CA THR A 456 26.73 -2.41 25.65
C THR A 456 25.64 -1.97 26.65
N ASN A 457 25.96 -1.87 27.96
CA ASN A 457 24.99 -1.67 29.05
C ASN A 457 23.96 -0.56 28.83
N SER A 458 24.35 0.55 28.19
CA SER A 458 23.43 1.66 27.92
C SER A 458 22.21 1.31 27.05
N ILE A 459 22.28 0.28 26.21
CA ILE A 459 21.19 -0.13 25.31
C ILE A 459 20.34 -1.24 25.94
N LEU A 460 20.98 -2.17 26.66
CA LEU A 460 20.31 -3.34 27.25
C LEU A 460 19.21 -2.94 28.24
N HIS A 461 19.48 -1.97 29.12
CA HIS A 461 18.51 -1.47 30.08
C HIS A 461 17.29 -0.78 29.45
N ARG A 462 17.32 -0.50 28.14
CA ARG A 462 16.20 0.13 27.41
C ARG A 462 15.26 -0.89 26.78
N PHE A 463 15.63 -2.18 26.80
CA PHE A 463 14.75 -3.26 26.36
C PHE A 463 13.89 -3.74 27.53
N ASP A 464 12.58 -3.81 27.32
CA ASP A 464 11.64 -4.24 28.36
C ASP A 464 11.65 -5.76 28.54
N LEU A 465 11.78 -6.49 27.42
CA LEU A 465 11.79 -7.94 27.40
C LEU A 465 13.10 -8.45 26.81
N THR A 466 13.96 -9.01 27.65
CA THR A 466 15.18 -9.69 27.26
C THR A 466 14.99 -11.20 27.40
N PHE A 467 15.19 -11.92 26.30
CA PHE A 467 15.07 -13.37 26.28
C PHE A 467 16.43 -13.99 25.94
N PHE A 468 16.90 -14.85 26.83
CA PHE A 468 18.08 -15.67 26.59
C PHE A 468 17.67 -16.99 25.97
N LEU A 469 18.29 -17.32 24.85
CA LEU A 469 18.16 -18.59 24.15
C LEU A 469 19.34 -19.47 24.54
N PHE A 470 19.14 -20.25 25.60
CA PHE A 470 20.01 -21.37 25.94
C PHE A 470 19.55 -22.62 25.19
N ASP A 471 20.52 -23.44 24.81
CA ASP A 471 20.31 -24.71 24.14
C ASP A 471 20.70 -25.80 25.12
N ASP A 472 19.72 -26.28 25.90
CA ASP A 472 19.93 -27.35 26.86
C ASP A 472 19.80 -28.69 26.11
N LEU A 473 20.80 -29.56 26.25
CA LEU A 473 20.80 -30.85 25.58
C LEU A 473 19.77 -31.79 26.24
N SER A 474 18.57 -31.89 25.66
CA SER A 474 17.52 -32.77 26.16
C SER A 474 17.00 -33.71 25.07
N PHE A 475 17.03 -35.03 25.36
CA PHE A 475 16.66 -36.05 24.38
C PHE A 475 15.17 -35.99 23.98
N GLU A 476 14.30 -35.61 24.92
CA GLU A 476 12.86 -35.52 24.69
C GLU A 476 12.54 -34.36 23.73
N GLU A 477 13.11 -33.18 23.95
CA GLU A 477 12.89 -32.02 23.07
C GLU A 477 13.51 -32.25 21.69
N ASP A 478 14.70 -32.85 21.61
CA ASP A 478 15.34 -33.20 20.34
C ASP A 478 14.48 -34.14 19.50
N LYS A 479 13.87 -35.14 20.16
CA LYS A 479 12.94 -36.06 19.50
C LYS A 479 11.72 -35.32 18.97
N GLU A 480 11.13 -34.42 19.76
CA GLU A 480 9.97 -33.63 19.33
C GLU A 480 10.33 -32.68 18.17
N ILE A 481 11.46 -31.99 18.24
CA ILE A 481 12.00 -31.15 17.16
C ILE A 481 12.20 -31.97 15.88
N ALA A 482 12.81 -33.16 15.98
CA ALA A 482 13.01 -34.05 14.84
C ALA A 482 11.68 -34.51 14.23
N THR A 483 10.69 -34.87 15.05
CA THR A 483 9.37 -35.27 14.55
C THR A 483 8.67 -34.13 13.80
N LEU A 484 8.70 -32.91 14.36
CA LEU A 484 8.13 -31.73 13.72
C LEU A 484 8.83 -31.40 12.40
N PHE A 485 10.15 -31.49 12.38
CA PHE A 485 10.92 -31.30 11.15
C PHE A 485 10.52 -32.31 10.07
N LEU A 486 10.40 -33.60 10.42
CA LEU A 486 9.94 -34.63 9.48
C LEU A 486 8.51 -34.39 8.99
N GLU A 487 7.60 -33.96 9.86
CA GLU A 487 6.22 -33.61 9.46
C GLU A 487 6.17 -32.42 8.51
N THR A 488 6.93 -31.36 8.79
CA THR A 488 6.99 -30.20 7.91
C THR A 488 7.54 -30.57 6.53
N GLN A 489 8.55 -31.43 6.46
CA GLN A 489 9.08 -31.93 5.19
C GLN A 489 8.09 -32.82 4.42
N LYS A 490 7.39 -33.73 5.11
CA LYS A 490 6.32 -34.53 4.50
C LYS A 490 5.25 -33.63 3.88
N ASN A 491 4.79 -32.61 4.62
CA ASN A 491 3.80 -31.66 4.12
C ASN A 491 4.28 -30.87 2.89
N LEU A 492 5.57 -30.51 2.83
CA LEU A 492 6.16 -29.88 1.65
C LEU A 492 6.23 -30.82 0.44
N LEU A 493 6.45 -32.11 0.65
CA LEU A 493 6.47 -33.10 -0.43
C LEU A 493 5.07 -33.36 -1.01
N PHE A 494 4.04 -33.44 -0.16
CA PHE A 494 2.65 -33.61 -0.61
C PHE A 494 2.07 -32.36 -1.28
N ASN A 495 2.55 -31.16 -0.93
CA ASN A 495 2.07 -29.89 -1.50
C ASN A 495 2.83 -29.43 -2.75
N LYS A 496 3.75 -30.23 -3.31
CA LYS A 496 4.28 -29.93 -4.64
C LYS A 496 3.15 -30.10 -5.66
N PRO A 497 2.88 -29.10 -6.53
CA PRO A 497 2.01 -29.35 -7.67
C PRO A 497 2.59 -30.54 -8.45
N PRO A 498 1.76 -31.41 -9.05
CA PRO A 498 2.27 -32.48 -9.89
C PRO A 498 3.22 -31.84 -10.91
N LYS A 499 4.46 -32.31 -10.96
CA LYS A 499 5.34 -32.01 -12.10
C LYS A 499 4.53 -32.36 -13.34
N ASN A 500 4.37 -31.41 -14.26
CA ASN A 500 3.75 -31.69 -15.55
C ASN A 500 4.37 -32.97 -16.10
N ILE A 501 3.58 -34.03 -16.11
CA ILE A 501 3.91 -35.29 -16.75
C ILE A 501 4.01 -34.92 -18.22
N THR A 502 5.23 -34.90 -18.76
CA THR A 502 5.45 -34.97 -20.20
C THR A 502 4.82 -36.26 -20.69
N ASP A 503 4.07 -36.18 -21.79
CA ASP A 503 3.10 -37.16 -22.32
C ASP A 503 3.63 -38.56 -22.72
N ASP A 504 4.74 -39.07 -22.16
CA ASP A 504 5.39 -40.28 -22.68
C ASP A 504 5.16 -41.57 -21.88
N ASP A 505 4.56 -41.54 -20.68
CA ASP A 505 4.38 -42.76 -19.87
C ASP A 505 2.92 -43.27 -19.85
N ASN A 506 2.37 -43.52 -21.04
CA ASN A 506 1.06 -44.17 -21.25
C ASN A 506 1.16 -45.68 -21.54
N SER A 507 2.14 -46.37 -20.96
CA SER A 507 2.16 -47.83 -20.93
C SER A 507 2.54 -48.30 -19.54
N ASN A 508 1.54 -48.66 -18.73
CA ASN A 508 1.60 -49.67 -17.63
C ASN A 508 0.50 -49.53 -16.56
N PHE A 509 -0.68 -48.97 -16.88
CA PHE A 509 -1.87 -49.23 -16.05
C PHE A 509 -2.62 -50.47 -16.55
N SER A 510 -2.03 -51.64 -16.29
CA SER A 510 -2.79 -52.89 -16.33
C SER A 510 -3.58 -53.06 -15.03
N VAL A 511 -4.89 -53.15 -15.22
CA VAL A 511 -5.97 -53.41 -14.27
C VAL A 511 -5.58 -54.44 -13.19
N LYS A 512 -5.51 -54.01 -11.93
CA LYS A 512 -5.75 -54.89 -10.77
C LYS A 512 -6.95 -54.39 -9.98
N LYS A 513 -8.14 -54.82 -10.41
CA LYS A 513 -9.35 -54.88 -9.57
C LYS A 513 -9.02 -55.73 -8.33
N LYS A 514 -8.82 -55.12 -7.16
CA LYS A 514 -8.90 -55.83 -5.87
C LYS A 514 -10.26 -55.59 -5.23
N LYS A 515 -10.90 -56.73 -4.96
CA LYS A 515 -12.26 -56.94 -4.48
C LYS A 515 -12.50 -56.35 -3.09
N LYS A 516 -13.77 -55.97 -2.88
CA LYS A 516 -14.45 -55.74 -1.60
C LYS A 516 -13.91 -56.59 -0.44
N LYS A 517 -13.68 -55.94 0.70
CA LYS A 517 -14.11 -56.46 2.01
C LYS A 517 -14.76 -55.32 2.78
N LYS A 518 -16.11 -55.29 2.74
CA LYS A 518 -16.89 -54.80 3.87
C LYS A 518 -16.58 -55.77 5.02
N LYS A 519 -16.14 -55.24 6.15
CA LYS A 519 -16.21 -55.89 7.45
C LYS A 519 -16.77 -54.87 8.42
N ASN A 520 -18.04 -55.10 8.78
CA ASN A 520 -18.33 -55.53 10.14
C ASN A 520 -18.86 -56.96 10.02
N PHE A 521 -18.27 -57.86 10.82
CA PHE A 521 -18.36 -59.33 10.84
C PHE A 521 -17.73 -60.07 9.65
#